data_AF-A0A370NHM0-F1
#
_entry.id   AF-A0A370NHM0-F1
#
_cell.length_a   1.000
_cell.length_b   1.000
_cell.length_c   1.000
_cell.angle_alpha   90.00
_cell.angle_beta   90.00
_cell.angle_gamma   90.00
#
_symmetry.space_group_name_H-M   'P 1'
#
loop_
_entity.id
_entity.type
_entity.pdbx_description
1 polymer ?
#
loop_
_entity_poly.entity_id
_entity_poly.type
_entity_poly.pdbx_seq_one_letter_code
_entity_poly.pdbx_strand_id
1 'polypeptide(L)'
;MGNSENAARCHGPSEAPNADEGNGILVQIRGDYVSDAMRLLPEPTSEGQQQEVVTEVEGFGQARFYARVNKVRHHKHSHLYWAAYWAEAIWQP
;
A
#
# COMPACT_ATOMS: atom_id res chain seq x y z
N MET A 1 -29.31 -26.03 13.46
CA MET A 1 -28.29 -25.62 14.45
C MET A 1 -26.95 -26.07 13.86
N GLY A 2 -26.31 -25.20 13.08
CA GLY A 2 -25.15 -25.52 12.24
C GLY A 2 -23.98 -24.62 12.63
N ASN A 3 -22.85 -25.26 12.90
CA ASN A 3 -21.65 -24.74 13.53
C ASN A 3 -20.93 -23.65 12.71
N SER A 4 -20.84 -22.46 13.28
CA SER A 4 -19.96 -21.38 12.84
C SER A 4 -18.57 -21.55 13.45
N GLU A 5 -17.71 -22.34 12.82
CA GLU A 5 -16.31 -22.58 13.26
C GLU A 5 -15.26 -22.01 12.30
N ASN A 6 -15.57 -20.94 11.57
CA ASN A 6 -14.60 -20.27 10.67
C ASN A 6 -14.20 -18.85 11.08
N ALA A 7 -14.52 -18.40 12.30
CA ALA A 7 -14.16 -17.05 12.77
C ALA A 7 -12.85 -16.98 13.60
N ALA A 8 -12.19 -18.12 13.89
CA ALA A 8 -11.12 -18.17 14.89
C ALA A 8 -9.69 -17.99 14.35
N ARG A 9 -9.48 -17.66 13.06
CA ARG A 9 -8.13 -17.50 12.47
C ARG A 9 -7.85 -16.14 11.83
N CYS A 10 -8.50 -15.08 12.31
CA CYS A 10 -8.10 -13.71 11.95
C CYS A 10 -6.85 -13.22 12.70
N HIS A 11 -6.28 -14.02 13.61
CA HIS A 11 -4.93 -13.80 14.10
C HIS A 11 -3.92 -14.37 13.10
N GLY A 12 -3.75 -13.67 11.97
CA GLY A 12 -2.48 -13.78 11.26
C GLY A 12 -1.38 -13.28 12.18
N PRO A 13 -0.16 -13.86 12.16
CA PRO A 13 0.97 -13.21 12.78
C PRO A 13 1.10 -11.85 12.10
N SER A 14 0.79 -10.79 12.84
CA SER A 14 1.18 -9.43 12.48
C SER A 14 2.68 -9.30 12.76
N GLU A 15 3.49 -10.17 12.16
CA GLU A 15 4.86 -9.82 11.84
C GLU A 15 4.72 -8.71 10.79
N ALA A 16 4.60 -7.48 11.28
CA ALA A 16 4.99 -6.34 10.48
C ALA A 16 6.37 -6.70 9.94
N PRO A 17 6.56 -6.83 8.62
CA PRO A 17 7.88 -7.09 8.09
C PRO A 17 8.76 -5.98 8.66
N ASN A 18 9.86 -6.40 9.28
CA ASN A 18 10.87 -5.52 9.86
C ASN A 18 11.02 -4.30 8.95
N ALA A 19 11.10 -3.11 9.55
CA ALA A 19 11.43 -1.86 8.89
C ALA A 19 12.85 -1.97 8.29
N ASP A 20 12.96 -2.77 7.23
CA ASP A 20 14.11 -2.97 6.40
C ASP A 20 14.21 -1.71 5.54
N GLU A 21 15.42 -1.19 5.39
CA GLU A 21 15.78 0.10 4.82
C GLU A 21 15.29 0.34 3.37
N GLY A 22 14.46 -0.55 2.82
CA GLY A 22 13.88 -0.56 1.48
C GLY A 22 12.45 -0.01 1.32
N ASN A 23 11.78 0.45 2.40
CA ASN A 23 10.41 1.02 2.32
C ASN A 23 10.27 2.49 2.80
N GLY A 24 11.33 3.09 3.36
CA GLY A 24 11.31 4.47 3.85
C GLY A 24 10.31 4.66 5.00
N ILE A 25 9.59 5.78 5.02
CA ILE A 25 8.55 6.04 6.03
C ILE A 25 7.25 5.26 5.77
N LEU A 26 7.14 4.52 4.65
CA LEU A 26 5.92 3.79 4.28
C LEU A 26 5.45 2.84 5.39
N VAL A 27 6.39 2.22 6.11
CA VAL A 27 6.10 1.29 7.23
C VAL A 27 5.48 1.98 8.44
N GLN A 28 5.62 3.30 8.55
CA GLN A 28 5.08 4.11 9.65
C GLN A 28 3.76 4.80 9.27
N ILE A 29 3.43 4.84 7.98
CA ILE A 29 2.23 5.49 7.47
C ILE A 29 1.05 4.53 7.58
N ARG A 30 -0.09 5.02 8.11
CA ARG A 30 -1.31 4.20 8.18
C ARG A 30 -1.81 3.84 6.79
N GLY A 31 -2.34 2.61 6.66
CA GLY A 31 -2.78 2.07 5.37
C GLY A 31 -3.90 2.88 4.69
N ASP A 32 -4.67 3.68 5.43
CA ASP A 32 -5.66 4.60 4.87
C ASP A 32 -5.00 5.70 4.01
N TYR A 33 -4.00 6.41 4.52
CA TYR A 33 -3.22 7.38 3.73
C TYR A 33 -2.55 6.76 2.50
N VAL A 34 -2.02 5.52 2.61
CA VAL A 34 -1.46 4.81 1.45
C VAL A 34 -2.55 4.57 0.41
N SER A 35 -3.73 4.11 0.85
CA SER A 35 -4.86 3.82 -0.04
C SER A 35 -5.39 5.06 -0.74
N ASP A 36 -5.51 6.18 -0.02
CA ASP A 36 -5.94 7.45 -0.59
C ASP A 36 -4.89 8.02 -1.56
N ALA A 37 -3.60 7.89 -1.26
CA ALA A 37 -2.54 8.26 -2.19
C ALA A 37 -2.62 7.45 -3.51
N MET A 38 -2.85 6.14 -3.44
CA MET A 38 -2.98 5.30 -4.65
C MET A 38 -4.21 5.64 -5.51
N ARG A 39 -5.27 6.20 -4.91
CA ARG A 39 -6.48 6.63 -5.63
C ARG A 39 -6.29 7.91 -6.44
N LEU A 40 -5.27 8.71 -6.13
CA LEU A 40 -4.91 9.91 -6.88
C LEU A 40 -4.15 9.59 -8.17
N LEU A 41 -3.63 8.37 -8.29
CA LEU A 41 -2.93 7.93 -9.49
C LEU A 41 -3.94 7.61 -10.61
N PRO A 42 -3.57 7.84 -11.89
CA PRO A 42 -4.42 7.49 -13.03
C PRO A 42 -4.63 5.97 -13.11
N GLU A 43 -5.61 5.53 -13.89
CA GLU A 43 -5.86 4.10 -14.10
C GLU A 43 -4.58 3.37 -14.58
N PRO A 44 -4.21 2.24 -13.95
CA PRO A 44 -3.00 1.51 -14.31
C PRO A 44 -3.13 0.88 -15.69
N THR A 45 -2.17 1.14 -16.58
CA THR A 45 -2.24 0.68 -17.98
C THR A 45 -1.33 -0.50 -18.29
N SER A 46 -0.18 -0.59 -17.60
CA SER A 46 0.84 -1.60 -17.87
C SER A 46 1.52 -2.05 -16.59
N GLU A 47 1.79 -3.35 -16.46
CA GLU A 47 2.57 -3.91 -15.36
C GLU A 47 3.98 -3.28 -15.32
N GLY A 48 4.45 -2.93 -14.12
CA GLY A 48 5.75 -2.28 -13.92
C GLY A 48 5.75 -0.77 -14.17
N GLN A 49 4.65 -0.18 -14.63
CA GLN A 49 4.50 1.29 -14.70
C GLN A 49 4.75 1.89 -13.31
N GLN A 50 5.62 2.89 -13.22
CA GLN A 50 5.95 3.58 -11.96
C GLN A 50 5.41 5.00 -11.97
N GLN A 51 4.92 5.46 -10.83
CA GLN A 51 4.53 6.86 -10.62
C GLN A 51 4.79 7.30 -9.18
N GLU A 52 4.87 8.61 -9.03
CA GLU A 52 5.02 9.29 -7.75
C GLU A 52 3.75 10.08 -7.45
N VAL A 53 3.37 10.15 -6.18
CA VAL A 53 2.28 11.00 -5.72
C VAL A 53 2.66 11.64 -4.38
N VAL A 54 2.35 12.92 -4.23
CA VAL A 54 2.57 13.66 -2.98
C VAL A 54 1.21 13.89 -2.32
N THR A 55 1.11 13.54 -1.04
CA THR A 55 -0.07 13.83 -0.22
C THR A 55 0.34 14.21 1.20
N GLU A 56 -0.56 14.86 1.91
CA GLU A 56 -0.40 15.12 3.34
C GLU A 56 -0.70 13.87 4.15
N VAL A 57 0.15 13.58 5.14
CA VAL A 57 0.03 12.49 6.09
C VAL A 57 0.15 13.05 7.50
N GLU A 58 -0.85 12.76 8.34
CA GLU A 58 -0.83 13.18 9.74
C GLU A 58 0.41 12.62 10.46
N GLY A 59 1.14 13.49 11.16
CA GLY A 59 2.37 13.13 11.87
C GLY A 59 3.66 13.16 11.04
N PHE A 60 3.56 13.20 9.69
CA PHE A 60 4.73 13.24 8.80
C PHE A 60 4.77 14.47 7.87
N GLY A 61 3.69 15.25 7.82
CA GLY A 61 3.58 16.40 6.92
C GLY A 61 3.37 15.96 5.48
N GLN A 62 4.07 16.58 4.53
CA GLN A 62 4.02 16.13 3.13
C GLN A 62 4.86 14.88 2.94
N ALA A 63 4.24 13.81 2.45
CA ALA A 63 4.91 12.58 2.09
C ALA A 63 4.81 12.33 0.58
N ARG A 64 5.91 11.91 -0.04
CA ARG A 64 5.95 11.41 -1.40
C ARG A 64 5.92 9.88 -1.37
N PHE A 65 4.96 9.32 -2.10
CA PHE A 65 4.82 7.88 -2.30
C PHE A 65 5.31 7.52 -3.69
N TYR A 66 6.06 6.43 -3.78
CA TYR A 66 6.46 5.81 -5.02
C TYR A 66 5.65 4.53 -5.18
N ALA A 67 4.94 4.46 -6.29
CA ALA A 67 4.05 3.37 -6.61
C ALA A 67 4.49 2.66 -7.89
N ARG A 68 4.20 1.36 -7.95
CA ARG A 68 4.34 0.56 -9.16
C ARG A 68 3.03 -0.16 -9.45
N VAL A 69 2.73 -0.33 -10.73
CA VAL A 69 1.62 -1.18 -11.16
C VAL A 69 2.03 -2.63 -11.03
N ASN A 70 1.30 -3.36 -10.19
CA ASN A 70 1.38 -4.80 -10.10
C ASN A 70 0.21 -5.42 -10.87
N LYS A 71 0.37 -6.68 -11.26
CA LYS A 71 -0.69 -7.50 -11.83
C LYS A 71 -1.03 -8.65 -10.88
N VAL A 72 -2.30 -8.78 -10.54
CA VAL A 72 -2.82 -9.95 -9.85
C VAL A 72 -3.62 -10.78 -10.84
N ARG A 73 -3.41 -12.11 -10.83
CA ARG A 73 -4.16 -13.05 -11.65
C ARG A 73 -5.11 -13.83 -10.75
N HIS A 74 -6.40 -13.81 -11.07
CA HIS A 74 -7.41 -14.61 -10.40
C HIS A 74 -8.17 -15.45 -11.44
N HIS A 75 -7.94 -16.76 -11.42
CA HIS A 75 -8.41 -17.72 -12.43
C HIS A 75 -8.12 -17.26 -13.88
N LYS A 76 -9.16 -16.85 -14.60
CA LYS A 76 -9.11 -16.42 -16.00
C LYS A 76 -8.90 -14.90 -16.16
N HIS A 77 -9.02 -14.14 -15.08
CA HIS A 77 -8.91 -12.68 -15.11
C HIS A 77 -7.57 -12.21 -14.54
N SER A 78 -7.13 -11.05 -15.02
CA SER A 78 -6.00 -10.32 -14.46
C SER A 78 -6.42 -8.89 -14.17
N HIS A 79 -6.01 -8.35 -13.03
CA HIS A 79 -6.26 -6.98 -12.63
C HIS A 79 -4.93 -6.27 -12.41
N LEU A 80 -4.85 -5.04 -12.90
CA LEU A 80 -3.74 -4.13 -12.61
C LEU A 80 -4.14 -3.26 -11.43
N TYR A 81 -3.17 -2.99 -10.55
CA TYR A 81 -3.38 -2.13 -9.40
C TYR A 81 -2.08 -1.43 -9.01
N TRP A 82 -2.21 -0.23 -8.44
CA TRP A 82 -1.08 0.48 -7.85
C TRP A 82 -0.72 -0.08 -6.49
N ALA A 83 0.57 -0.29 -6.25
CA ALA A 83 1.12 -0.63 -4.95
C ALA A 83 2.27 0.32 -4.62
N ALA A 84 2.17 0.99 -3.47
CA ALA A 84 3.27 1.74 -2.91
C ALA A 84 4.40 0.78 -2.51
N TYR A 85 5.64 1.12 -2.88
CA TYR A 85 6.82 0.36 -2.48
C TYR A 85 7.83 1.21 -1.70
N TRP A 86 7.73 2.54 -1.76
CA TRP A 86 8.56 3.45 -0.97
C TRP A 86 7.78 4.71 -0.62
N ALA A 87 8.08 5.31 0.52
CA ALA A 87 7.66 6.67 0.82
C ALA A 87 8.75 7.47 1.55
N GLU A 88 8.83 8.76 1.25
CA GLU A 88 9.72 9.71 1.92
C GLU A 88 8.93 10.90 2.47
N ALA A 89 9.34 11.43 3.63
CA ALA A 89 8.84 12.71 4.12
C ALA A 89 9.57 13.82 3.37
N ILE A 90 8.83 14.67 2.67
CA ILE A 90 9.38 15.84 1.96
C ILE A 90 9.58 17.00 2.94
N TRP A 91 8.69 17.12 3.93
CA TRP A 91 8.75 18.20 4.91
C TRP A 91 8.24 17.75 6.27
N GLN A 92 9.11 17.84 7.27
CA GLN A 92 8.78 17.64 8.68
C GLN A 92 8.95 18.99 9.41
N PRO A 93 7.92 19.55 10.05
CA PRO A 93 8.05 20.73 10.90
C PRO A 93 8.88 20.49 12.16
#